data_AF-A0A4Q9W3S3-F1
#
_entry.id   AF-A0A4Q9W3S3-F1
#
_cell.length_a   1.000
_cell.length_b   1.000
_cell.length_c   1.000
_cell.angle_alpha   90.00
_cell.angle_beta   90.00
_cell.angle_gamma   90.00
#
_symmetry.space_group_name_H-M   'P 1'
#
loop_
_entity.id
_entity.type
_entity.pdbx_description
1 polymer ?
#
loop_
_entity_poly.entity_id
_entity_poly.type
_entity_poly.pdbx_seq_one_letter_code
_entity_poly.pdbx_strand_id
1 'polypeptide(L)'
;MPLFLKPIFLDKVWGSDNLRQFGYQLPNNHIGECWGISAHPHGKSVIENGIFAGQTLDQVWNNHREIFGDFPSKDFPLMAKIVDAAAPLSIHVHPDDSYAYEHEEGQYGKSECWYIIEADEGAKITIGTYAKSRDEFEEQLEQGTFENYLRTIQVQPGDFYFIPAGTIHSIGAGIMAYEVMQSSDISYRIY
;
A
#
# COMPACT_ATOMS: atom_id res chain seq x y z
N MET A 1 -20.42 -14.33 -11.51
CA MET A 1 -19.22 -15.09 -11.95
C MET A 1 -18.00 -14.41 -11.34
N PRO A 2 -17.03 -15.13 -10.76
CA PRO A 2 -15.81 -14.52 -10.23
C PRO A 2 -15.00 -13.82 -11.34
N LEU A 3 -14.42 -12.67 -11.02
CA LEU A 3 -13.48 -11.97 -11.89
C LEU A 3 -12.07 -12.20 -11.35
N PHE A 4 -11.21 -12.82 -12.16
CA PHE A 4 -9.80 -12.98 -11.89
C PHE A 4 -9.03 -11.84 -12.56
N LEU A 5 -8.06 -11.29 -11.85
CA LEU A 5 -7.30 -10.11 -12.25
C LEU A 5 -5.84 -10.48 -12.44
N LYS A 6 -5.27 -10.03 -13.56
CA LYS A 6 -3.85 -10.14 -13.82
C LYS A 6 -3.08 -9.18 -12.90
N PRO A 7 -2.12 -9.68 -12.09
CA PRO A 7 -1.35 -8.83 -11.19
C PRO A 7 -0.37 -7.94 -11.95
N ILE A 8 0.00 -6.82 -11.33
CA ILE A 8 1.03 -5.90 -11.81
C ILE A 8 2.19 -5.93 -10.82
N PHE A 9 3.40 -6.12 -11.32
CA PHE A 9 4.61 -6.17 -10.50
C PHE A 9 5.40 -4.88 -10.64
N LEU A 10 5.80 -4.30 -9.51
CA LEU A 10 6.57 -3.06 -9.45
C LEU A 10 7.94 -3.34 -8.84
N ASP A 11 8.97 -2.95 -9.59
CA ASP A 11 10.35 -2.93 -9.12
C ASP A 11 10.53 -1.88 -8.02
N LYS A 12 11.21 -2.26 -6.94
CA LYS A 12 11.55 -1.40 -5.82
C LYS A 12 12.95 -1.73 -5.33
N VAL A 13 13.70 -0.71 -4.93
CA VAL A 13 15.06 -0.86 -4.38
C VAL A 13 15.13 -1.74 -3.13
N TRP A 14 14.02 -1.86 -2.41
CA TRP A 14 13.84 -2.68 -1.21
C TRP A 14 13.14 -4.02 -1.49
N GLY A 15 12.77 -4.29 -2.75
CA GLY A 15 12.05 -5.49 -3.16
C GLY A 15 12.92 -6.73 -3.27
N SER A 16 12.26 -7.88 -3.44
CA SER A 16 12.90 -9.20 -3.48
C SER A 16 12.31 -10.07 -4.60
N ASP A 17 12.58 -11.38 -4.58
CA ASP A 17 11.93 -12.37 -5.43
C ASP A 17 11.03 -13.37 -4.69
N ASN A 18 10.77 -13.16 -3.40
CA ASN A 18 9.95 -14.06 -2.57
C ASN A 18 8.55 -14.25 -3.12
N LEU A 19 7.98 -13.25 -3.81
CA LEU A 19 6.67 -13.37 -4.49
C LEU A 19 6.57 -14.56 -5.47
N ARG A 20 7.70 -15.12 -5.95
CA ARG A 20 7.71 -16.36 -6.75
C ARG A 20 7.08 -17.54 -6.00
N GLN A 21 7.08 -17.54 -4.67
CA GLN A 21 6.48 -18.59 -3.86
C GLN A 21 4.97 -18.77 -4.10
N PHE A 22 4.28 -17.72 -4.54
CA PHE A 22 2.88 -17.77 -4.93
C PHE A 22 2.67 -18.27 -6.38
N GLY A 23 3.72 -18.73 -7.05
CA GLY A 23 3.70 -19.17 -8.44
C GLY A 23 3.78 -18.02 -9.45
N TYR A 24 4.12 -16.81 -9.02
CA TYR A 24 4.26 -15.66 -9.91
C TYR A 24 5.53 -15.74 -10.78
N GLN A 25 5.38 -15.36 -12.05
CA GLN A 25 6.49 -15.14 -12.96
C GLN A 25 6.94 -13.68 -12.86
N LEU A 26 7.93 -13.43 -11.98
CA LEU A 26 8.46 -12.07 -11.77
C LEU A 26 9.43 -11.66 -12.88
N PRO A 27 9.41 -10.39 -13.31
CA PRO A 27 10.28 -9.90 -14.39
C PRO A 27 11.75 -9.74 -13.97
N ASN A 28 12.03 -9.61 -12.66
CA ASN A 28 13.36 -9.56 -12.08
C ASN A 28 13.32 -10.02 -10.60
N ASN A 29 14.38 -9.73 -9.83
CA ASN A 29 14.51 -10.15 -8.43
C ASN A 29 14.42 -8.99 -7.42
N HIS A 30 13.87 -7.85 -7.84
CA HIS A 30 13.71 -6.63 -7.03
C HIS A 30 12.25 -6.18 -7.02
N ILE A 31 11.30 -7.11 -6.96
CA ILE A 31 9.88 -6.77 -6.94
C ILE A 31 9.47 -6.49 -5.50
N GLY A 32 9.11 -5.23 -5.23
CA GLY A 32 8.63 -4.83 -3.90
C GLY A 32 7.12 -4.86 -3.78
N GLU A 33 6.39 -4.68 -4.89
CA GLU A 33 4.93 -4.66 -4.85
C GLU A 33 4.31 -5.52 -5.95
N CYS A 34 3.29 -6.29 -5.56
CA CYS A 34 2.37 -6.98 -6.46
C CYS A 34 0.98 -6.37 -6.29
N TRP A 35 0.56 -5.51 -7.20
CA TRP A 35 -0.81 -4.98 -7.23
C TRP A 35 -1.74 -6.04 -7.80
N GLY A 36 -2.46 -6.74 -6.91
CA GLY A 36 -3.37 -7.82 -7.26
C GLY A 36 -4.77 -7.33 -7.66
N ILE A 37 -5.23 -6.23 -7.05
CA ILE A 37 -6.49 -5.56 -7.37
C ILE A 37 -6.20 -4.07 -7.47
N SER A 38 -6.23 -3.52 -8.67
CA SER A 38 -6.06 -2.08 -8.88
C SER A 38 -6.85 -1.58 -10.08
N ALA A 39 -7.52 -0.45 -9.88
CA ALA A 39 -8.05 0.38 -10.96
C ALA A 39 -7.31 1.72 -11.07
N HIS A 40 -6.23 1.90 -10.30
CA HIS A 40 -5.49 3.16 -10.21
C HIS A 40 -4.81 3.50 -11.55
N PRO A 41 -4.76 4.78 -11.98
CA PRO A 41 -4.16 5.19 -13.24
C PRO A 41 -2.72 4.71 -13.47
N HIS A 42 -1.91 4.60 -12.42
CA HIS A 42 -0.52 4.13 -12.51
C HIS A 42 -0.38 2.62 -12.73
N GLY A 43 -1.45 1.84 -12.56
CA GLY A 43 -1.41 0.39 -12.75
C GLY A 43 -2.82 -0.20 -12.68
N LYS A 44 -3.42 -0.48 -13.84
CA LYS A 44 -4.80 -0.98 -13.94
C LYS A 44 -4.80 -2.49 -14.19
N SER A 45 -5.34 -3.26 -13.26
CA SER A 45 -5.46 -4.72 -13.40
C SER A 45 -6.37 -5.07 -14.58
N VAL A 46 -5.96 -6.06 -15.37
CA VAL A 46 -6.73 -6.60 -16.51
C VAL A 46 -7.50 -7.82 -16.05
N ILE A 47 -8.77 -7.93 -16.42
CA ILE A 47 -9.60 -9.11 -16.14
C ILE A 47 -9.18 -10.26 -17.07
N GLU A 48 -8.93 -11.44 -16.50
CA GLU A 48 -8.39 -12.59 -17.23
C GLU A 48 -9.49 -13.51 -17.81
N ASN A 49 -10.70 -13.45 -17.28
CA ASN A 49 -11.72 -14.45 -17.55
C ASN A 49 -13.11 -13.86 -17.85
N GLY A 50 -13.93 -14.69 -18.50
CA GLY A 50 -15.34 -14.40 -18.71
C GLY A 50 -15.62 -13.28 -19.71
N ILE A 51 -16.82 -12.68 -19.62
CA ILE A 51 -17.31 -11.69 -20.60
C ILE A 51 -16.52 -10.37 -20.59
N PHE A 52 -15.78 -10.10 -19.52
CA PHE A 52 -14.97 -8.90 -19.37
C PHE A 52 -13.48 -9.16 -19.61
N ALA A 53 -13.10 -10.37 -20.04
CA ALA A 53 -11.72 -10.71 -20.31
C ALA A 53 -11.06 -9.70 -21.27
N GLY A 54 -9.87 -9.21 -20.92
CA GLY A 54 -9.12 -8.21 -21.67
C GLY A 54 -9.48 -6.75 -21.36
N GLN A 55 -10.56 -6.48 -20.62
CA GLN A 55 -10.86 -5.14 -20.11
C GLN A 55 -10.11 -4.87 -18.80
N THR A 56 -9.83 -3.60 -18.52
CA THR A 56 -9.27 -3.19 -17.24
C THR A 56 -10.35 -3.03 -16.17
N LEU A 57 -9.97 -3.15 -14.89
CA LEU A 57 -10.90 -3.04 -13.78
C LEU A 57 -11.64 -1.68 -13.76
N ASP A 58 -10.97 -0.58 -14.13
CA ASP A 58 -11.61 0.75 -14.23
C ASP A 58 -12.61 0.83 -15.40
N GLN A 59 -12.36 0.15 -16.52
CA GLN A 59 -13.32 0.11 -17.63
C GLN A 59 -14.61 -0.59 -17.22
N VAL A 60 -14.48 -1.74 -16.54
CA VAL A 60 -15.65 -2.47 -16.04
C VAL A 60 -16.32 -1.71 -14.92
N TRP A 61 -15.56 -1.09 -14.02
CA TRP A 61 -16.10 -0.18 -13.02
C TRP A 61 -16.91 0.95 -13.65
N ASN A 62 -16.46 1.58 -14.73
CA ASN A 62 -17.18 2.70 -15.32
C ASN A 62 -18.40 2.28 -16.15
N ASN A 63 -18.36 1.12 -16.80
CA ASN A 63 -19.40 0.70 -17.75
C ASN A 63 -20.39 -0.34 -17.19
N HIS A 64 -20.06 -0.99 -16.07
CA HIS A 64 -20.81 -2.12 -15.51
C HIS A 64 -20.97 -2.01 -13.98
N ARG A 65 -21.52 -0.88 -13.50
CA ARG A 65 -21.70 -0.57 -12.06
C ARG A 65 -22.51 -1.59 -11.30
N GLU A 66 -23.45 -2.24 -11.98
CA GLU A 66 -24.39 -3.19 -11.42
C GLU A 66 -23.68 -4.38 -10.77
N ILE A 67 -22.51 -4.79 -11.28
CA ILE A 67 -21.76 -5.93 -10.73
C ILE A 67 -21.02 -5.59 -9.44
N PHE A 68 -20.87 -4.29 -9.15
CA PHE A 68 -20.27 -3.76 -7.93
C PHE A 68 -21.34 -3.26 -6.92
N GLY A 69 -22.61 -3.58 -7.17
CA GLY A 69 -23.73 -3.18 -6.31
C GLY A 69 -24.01 -1.68 -6.30
N ASP A 70 -23.68 -0.98 -7.39
CA ASP A 70 -23.92 0.47 -7.54
C ASP A 70 -23.33 1.32 -6.40
N PHE A 71 -22.20 0.89 -5.84
CA PHE A 71 -21.50 1.60 -4.76
C PHE A 71 -21.30 3.09 -5.12
N PRO A 72 -21.57 4.08 -4.26
CA PRO A 72 -21.60 5.48 -4.66
C PRO A 72 -20.20 6.14 -4.67
N SER A 73 -19.29 5.65 -5.51
CA SER A 73 -17.97 6.24 -5.73
C SER A 73 -17.72 6.49 -7.22
N LYS A 74 -17.07 7.62 -7.54
CA LYS A 74 -16.69 7.94 -8.92
C LYS A 74 -15.72 6.90 -9.44
N ASP A 75 -14.62 6.68 -8.73
CA ASP A 75 -13.56 5.74 -9.08
C ASP A 75 -13.64 4.47 -8.21
N PHE A 76 -13.01 3.39 -8.66
CA PHE A 76 -12.99 2.13 -7.90
C PHE A 76 -12.30 2.40 -6.56
N PRO A 77 -12.93 2.10 -5.42
CA PRO A 77 -12.59 2.77 -4.16
C PRO A 77 -11.31 2.24 -3.50
N LEU A 78 -10.89 1.01 -3.82
CA LEU A 78 -9.83 0.33 -3.09
C LEU A 78 -8.72 -0.18 -4.01
N MET A 79 -7.54 -0.40 -3.44
CA MET A 79 -6.46 -1.16 -4.04
C MET A 79 -6.03 -2.24 -3.05
N ALA A 80 -5.65 -3.41 -3.56
CA ALA A 80 -5.04 -4.46 -2.78
C ALA A 80 -3.74 -4.94 -3.42
N LYS A 81 -2.69 -5.02 -2.62
CA LYS A 81 -1.37 -5.46 -3.05
C LYS A 81 -0.67 -6.33 -2.02
N ILE A 82 0.35 -7.04 -2.46
CA ILE A 82 1.35 -7.66 -1.58
C ILE A 82 2.60 -6.80 -1.63
N VAL A 83 3.11 -6.44 -0.46
CA VAL A 83 4.40 -5.77 -0.25
C VAL A 83 5.41 -6.82 0.19
N ASP A 84 6.56 -6.88 -0.48
CA ASP A 84 7.67 -7.80 -0.18
C ASP A 84 8.92 -6.99 0.14
N ALA A 85 9.18 -6.78 1.43
CA ALA A 85 10.19 -5.87 1.93
C ALA A 85 11.47 -6.62 2.36
N ALA A 86 12.45 -6.76 1.47
CA ALA A 86 13.78 -7.27 1.80
C ALA A 86 14.66 -6.23 2.53
N ALA A 87 14.35 -4.94 2.35
CA ALA A 87 14.95 -3.82 3.06
C ALA A 87 13.82 -2.91 3.62
N PRO A 88 14.08 -2.04 4.62
CA PRO A 88 13.04 -1.18 5.14
C PRO A 88 12.54 -0.20 4.07
N LEU A 89 11.23 0.04 4.06
CA LEU A 89 10.62 1.08 3.25
C LEU A 89 10.93 2.46 3.84
N SER A 90 10.79 3.50 3.01
CA SER A 90 10.85 4.89 3.46
C SER A 90 9.87 5.14 4.60
N ILE A 91 10.21 6.01 5.53
CA ILE A 91 9.29 6.50 6.55
C ILE A 91 8.39 7.54 5.90
N HIS A 92 7.09 7.35 6.00
CA HIS A 92 6.13 8.15 5.26
C HIS A 92 4.81 8.35 5.99
N VAL A 93 4.01 9.26 5.44
CA VAL A 93 2.65 9.55 5.87
C VAL A 93 1.76 9.75 4.65
N HIS A 94 0.50 9.36 4.80
CA HIS A 94 -0.53 9.50 3.78
C HIS A 94 -1.52 10.62 4.16
N PRO A 95 -1.98 11.44 3.20
CA PRO A 95 -3.02 12.43 3.47
C PRO A 95 -4.39 11.77 3.67
N ASP A 96 -5.28 12.48 4.37
CA ASP A 96 -6.70 12.19 4.36
C ASP A 96 -7.37 12.70 3.07
N ASP A 97 -8.66 12.39 2.88
CA ASP A 97 -9.39 12.81 1.68
C ASP A 97 -9.44 14.33 1.52
N SER A 98 -9.52 15.10 2.62
CA SER A 98 -9.65 16.56 2.54
C SER A 98 -8.34 17.17 2.04
N TYR A 99 -7.22 16.76 2.63
CA TYR A 99 -5.89 17.24 2.26
C TYR A 99 -5.51 16.78 0.84
N ALA A 100 -5.76 15.51 0.50
CA ALA A 100 -5.51 15.00 -0.84
C ALA A 100 -6.36 15.73 -1.89
N TYR A 101 -7.63 16.01 -1.61
CA TYR A 101 -8.48 16.71 -2.56
C TYR A 101 -7.97 18.13 -2.84
N GLU A 102 -7.53 18.85 -1.81
CA GLU A 102 -7.02 20.22 -1.92
C GLU A 102 -5.64 20.28 -2.59
N HIS A 103 -4.74 19.34 -2.27
CA HIS A 103 -3.32 19.43 -2.62
C HIS A 103 -2.87 18.47 -3.72
N GLU A 104 -3.65 17.44 -4.03
CA GLU A 104 -3.28 16.34 -4.94
C GLU A 104 -4.30 16.19 -6.09
N GLU A 105 -4.76 17.32 -6.62
CA GLU A 105 -5.62 17.40 -7.81
C GLU A 105 -6.98 16.67 -7.67
N GLY A 106 -7.58 16.75 -6.48
CA GLY A 106 -8.89 16.13 -6.23
C GLY A 106 -8.84 14.61 -6.00
N GLN A 107 -7.65 14.05 -5.76
CA GLN A 107 -7.48 12.63 -5.45
C GLN A 107 -8.04 12.27 -4.06
N TYR A 108 -8.35 10.98 -3.89
CA TYR A 108 -8.67 10.43 -2.58
C TYR A 108 -7.43 10.38 -1.69
N GLY A 109 -7.65 10.47 -0.39
CA GLY A 109 -6.64 10.18 0.62
C GLY A 109 -6.27 8.72 0.65
N LYS A 110 -5.42 8.35 1.61
CA LYS A 110 -4.92 6.99 1.70
C LYS A 110 -4.83 6.52 3.16
N SER A 111 -5.95 5.99 3.66
CA SER A 111 -5.93 5.04 4.77
C SER A 111 -5.70 3.63 4.25
N GLU A 112 -5.02 2.81 5.04
CA GLU A 112 -4.66 1.45 4.66
C GLU A 112 -4.69 0.48 5.85
N CYS A 113 -4.56 -0.80 5.57
CA CYS A 113 -4.32 -1.83 6.56
C CYS A 113 -3.38 -2.90 6.03
N TRP A 114 -2.70 -3.56 6.95
CA TRP A 114 -1.75 -4.63 6.68
C TRP A 114 -2.18 -5.90 7.39
N TYR A 115 -2.13 -7.00 6.67
CA TYR A 115 -2.07 -8.35 7.23
C TYR A 115 -0.68 -8.92 6.97
N ILE A 116 0.02 -9.32 8.03
CA ILE A 116 1.39 -9.84 7.92
C ILE A 116 1.32 -11.30 7.44
N ILE A 117 1.76 -11.53 6.20
CA ILE A 117 1.81 -12.87 5.59
C ILE A 117 3.02 -13.61 6.16
N GLU A 118 4.19 -12.98 6.09
CA GLU A 118 5.47 -13.52 6.57
C GLU A 118 6.27 -12.42 7.27
N ALA A 119 7.04 -12.83 8.28
CA ALA A 119 7.93 -11.94 9.02
C ALA A 119 9.14 -12.73 9.54
N ASP A 120 10.34 -12.21 9.29
CA ASP A 120 11.58 -12.72 9.86
C ASP A 120 11.60 -12.57 11.39
N GLU A 121 12.44 -13.36 12.07
CA GLU A 121 12.60 -13.25 13.51
C GLU A 121 13.09 -11.83 13.88
N GLY A 122 12.31 -11.15 14.73
CA GLY A 122 12.62 -9.79 15.16
C GLY A 122 12.23 -8.69 14.17
N ALA A 123 11.55 -9.01 13.07
CA ALA A 123 11.03 -8.04 12.12
C ALA A 123 10.07 -7.04 12.78
N LYS A 124 10.14 -5.78 12.35
CA LYS A 124 9.39 -4.67 12.97
C LYS A 124 8.72 -3.80 11.93
N ILE A 125 7.57 -3.26 12.29
CA ILE A 125 6.95 -2.13 11.60
C ILE A 125 7.04 -0.88 12.46
N THR A 126 6.93 0.28 11.82
CA THR A 126 6.75 1.57 12.49
C THR A 126 5.30 2.02 12.32
N ILE A 127 4.63 2.34 13.41
CA ILE A 127 3.28 2.93 13.40
C ILE A 127 3.20 4.02 14.48
N GLY A 128 3.32 5.27 14.05
CA GLY A 128 3.24 6.47 14.86
C GLY A 128 4.60 6.94 15.40
N THR A 129 4.53 8.05 16.13
CA THR A 129 5.67 8.70 16.80
C THR A 129 5.30 9.00 18.26
N TYR A 130 6.31 9.07 19.12
CA TYR A 130 6.21 9.51 20.51
C TYR A 130 6.35 11.03 20.68
N ALA A 131 6.60 11.77 19.58
CA ALA A 131 6.57 13.22 19.60
C ALA A 131 5.19 13.72 20.05
N LYS A 132 5.16 14.70 20.96
CA LYS A 132 3.96 15.21 21.61
C LYS A 132 3.37 16.41 20.88
N SER A 133 4.14 17.03 19.98
CA SER A 133 3.72 18.14 19.14
C SER A 133 4.43 18.10 17.79
N ARG A 134 3.90 18.88 16.85
CA ARG A 134 4.53 19.14 15.56
C ARG A 134 5.91 19.78 15.74
N ASP A 135 6.01 20.81 16.57
CA ASP A 135 7.26 21.53 16.83
C ASP A 135 8.35 20.60 17.38
N GLU A 136 7.99 19.68 18.29
CA GLU A 136 8.93 18.68 18.82
C GLU A 136 9.39 17.72 17.71
N PHE A 137 8.50 17.30 16.82
CA PHE A 137 8.87 16.43 15.70
C PHE A 137 9.76 17.15 14.67
N GLU A 138 9.50 18.43 14.38
CA GLU A 138 10.34 19.26 13.52
C GLU A 138 11.75 19.44 14.11
N GLU A 139 11.86 19.72 15.41
CA GLU A 139 13.16 19.81 16.09
C GLU A 139 13.94 18.48 16.02
N GLN A 140 13.27 17.35 16.19
CA GLN A 140 13.89 16.02 16.08
C GLN A 140 14.38 15.70 14.66
N LEU A 141 13.68 16.18 13.63
CA LEU A 141 14.10 16.05 12.24
C LEU A 141 15.35 16.88 11.98
N GLU A 142 15.37 18.15 12.43
CA GLU A 142 16.53 19.04 12.28
C GLU A 142 17.79 18.49 12.99
N GLN A 143 17.59 17.83 14.14
CA GLN A 143 18.67 17.21 14.90
C GLN A 143 19.06 15.82 14.38
N GLY A 144 18.29 15.23 13.45
CA GLY A 144 18.50 13.87 12.94
C GLY A 144 18.27 12.77 13.98
N THR A 145 17.43 13.02 15.00
CA THR A 145 17.16 12.09 16.11
C THR A 145 15.76 11.47 16.07
N PHE A 146 14.93 11.84 15.08
CA PHE A 146 13.52 11.45 14.98
C PHE A 146 13.28 9.94 15.00
N GLU A 147 14.21 9.12 14.48
CA GLU A 147 14.09 7.65 14.48
C GLU A 147 13.94 7.08 15.90
N ASN A 148 14.57 7.72 16.90
CA ASN A 148 14.46 7.32 18.31
C ASN A 148 13.06 7.53 18.89
N TYR A 149 12.25 8.35 18.23
CA TYR A 149 10.89 8.69 18.64
C TYR A 149 9.84 7.95 17.82
N LEU A 150 10.24 7.11 16.87
CA LEU A 150 9.30 6.26 16.14
C LEU A 150 8.79 5.13 17.03
N ARG A 151 7.50 4.86 16.94
CA ARG A 151 6.90 3.71 17.62
C ARG A 151 7.09 2.47 16.76
N THR A 152 8.05 1.64 17.16
CA THR A 152 8.32 0.36 16.51
C THR A 152 7.59 -0.78 17.21
N ILE A 153 7.08 -1.71 16.42
CA ILE A 153 6.29 -2.87 16.88
C ILE A 153 6.90 -4.10 16.21
N GLN A 154 7.30 -5.09 17.00
CA GLN A 154 7.69 -6.40 16.47
C GLN A 154 6.44 -7.14 16.00
N VAL A 155 6.53 -7.76 14.83
CA VAL A 155 5.40 -8.44 14.18
C VAL A 155 5.68 -9.92 13.97
N GLN A 156 4.62 -10.69 13.76
CA GLN A 156 4.66 -12.09 13.38
C GLN A 156 3.58 -12.40 12.32
N PRO A 157 3.69 -13.52 11.59
CA PRO A 157 2.66 -13.95 10.65
C PRO A 157 1.28 -14.02 11.30
N GLY A 158 0.28 -13.48 10.63
CA GLY A 158 -1.10 -13.43 11.10
C GLY A 158 -1.49 -12.14 11.83
N ASP A 159 -0.54 -11.27 12.18
CA ASP A 159 -0.85 -9.97 12.77
C ASP A 159 -1.58 -9.05 11.76
N PHE A 160 -2.42 -8.17 12.30
CA PHE A 160 -3.19 -7.20 11.51
C PHE A 160 -3.09 -5.80 12.11
N TYR A 161 -2.89 -4.80 11.25
CA TYR A 161 -2.77 -3.40 11.63
C TYR A 161 -3.60 -2.52 10.69
N PHE A 162 -4.41 -1.62 11.27
CA PHE A 162 -5.04 -0.54 10.53
C PHE A 162 -4.20 0.73 10.67
N ILE A 163 -3.97 1.43 9.56
CA ILE A 163 -3.15 2.62 9.45
C ILE A 163 -4.05 3.76 8.93
N PRO A 164 -4.63 4.58 9.84
CA PRO A 164 -5.37 5.76 9.43
C PRO A 164 -4.47 6.75 8.68
N ALA A 165 -5.02 7.45 7.70
CA ALA A 165 -4.37 8.61 7.09
C ALA A 165 -3.88 9.60 8.18
N GLY A 166 -2.72 10.22 7.93
CA GLY A 166 -2.01 11.08 8.89
C GLY A 166 -1.09 10.34 9.87
N THR A 167 -1.09 9.01 9.88
CA THR A 167 -0.17 8.22 10.72
C THR A 167 1.21 8.14 10.05
N ILE A 168 2.29 8.45 10.78
CA ILE A 168 3.67 8.17 10.32
C ILE A 168 3.91 6.66 10.40
N HIS A 169 4.36 6.02 9.32
CA HIS A 169 4.55 4.58 9.32
C HIS A 169 5.62 4.12 8.32
N SER A 170 6.06 2.87 8.49
CA SER A 170 6.93 2.15 7.56
C SER A 170 6.88 0.64 7.82
N ILE A 171 7.03 -0.16 6.76
CA ILE A 171 7.27 -1.60 6.83
C ILE A 171 8.79 -1.83 6.88
N GLY A 172 9.27 -2.51 7.92
CA GLY A 172 10.69 -2.86 8.05
C GLY A 172 11.10 -4.03 7.14
N ALA A 173 12.40 -4.32 7.13
CA ALA A 173 12.96 -5.45 6.39
C ALA A 173 12.46 -6.80 6.91
N GLY A 174 12.44 -7.79 6.02
CA GLY A 174 12.05 -9.16 6.32
C GLY A 174 10.55 -9.34 6.50
N ILE A 175 9.72 -8.45 5.93
CA ILE A 175 8.26 -8.49 6.07
C ILE A 175 7.60 -8.63 4.71
N MET A 176 6.68 -9.58 4.62
CA MET A 176 5.71 -9.66 3.53
C MET A 176 4.32 -9.34 4.08
N ALA A 177 3.67 -8.33 3.53
CA ALA A 177 2.36 -7.86 3.99
C ALA A 177 1.34 -7.83 2.85
N TYR A 178 0.11 -8.25 3.13
CA TYR A 178 -1.04 -7.94 2.30
C TYR A 178 -1.57 -6.57 2.71
N GLU A 179 -1.47 -5.59 1.82
CA GLU A 179 -1.93 -4.22 2.03
C GLU A 179 -3.25 -3.99 1.29
N VAL A 180 -4.27 -3.54 2.02
CA VAL A 180 -5.53 -3.04 1.45
C VAL A 180 -5.68 -1.58 1.81
N MET A 181 -5.96 -0.75 0.81
CA MET A 181 -5.89 0.71 0.92
C MET A 181 -6.97 1.36 0.07
N GLN A 182 -7.26 2.63 0.32
CA GLN A 182 -7.96 3.46 -0.65
C GLN A 182 -7.18 3.45 -1.99
N SER A 183 -7.89 3.56 -3.11
CA SER A 183 -7.28 3.58 -4.45
C SER A 183 -6.56 4.91 -4.72
N SER A 184 -5.42 5.12 -4.07
CA SER A 184 -4.59 6.33 -4.10
C SER A 184 -3.11 5.94 -4.02
N ASP A 185 -2.22 6.60 -4.75
CA ASP A 185 -0.77 6.31 -4.72
C ASP A 185 0.04 7.44 -4.04
N ILE A 186 -0.63 8.27 -3.23
CA ILE A 186 -0.03 9.44 -2.61
C ILE A 186 0.78 9.04 -1.37
N SER A 187 2.04 9.46 -1.31
CA SER A 187 2.92 9.23 -0.15
C SER A 187 3.85 10.42 0.07
N TYR A 188 3.83 11.01 1.26
CA TYR A 188 4.82 12.01 1.67
C TYR A 188 5.93 11.31 2.45
N ARG A 189 7.15 11.32 1.89
CA ARG A 189 8.32 10.63 2.46
C ARG A 189 9.15 11.59 3.28
N ILE A 190 9.58 11.12 4.45
CA ILE A 190 10.38 11.86 5.42
C ILE A 190 11.84 11.41 5.35
N TYR A 191 12.07 10.10 5.28
CA TYR A 191 13.38 9.45 5.22
C TYR A 191 13.34 8.17 4.38
#